data_AF-A0A420W845-F1
#
_entry.id   AF-A0A420W845-F1
#
_cell.length_a   1.000
_cell.length_b   1.000
_cell.length_c   1.000
_cell.angle_alpha   90.00
_cell.angle_beta   90.00
_cell.angle_gamma   90.00
#
_symmetry.space_group_name_H-M   'P 1'
#
loop_
_entity.id
_entity.type
_entity.pdbx_description
1 polymer ?
#
loop_
_entity_poly.entity_id
_entity_poly.type
_entity_poly.pdbx_seq_one_letter_code
_entity_poly.pdbx_strand_id
1 'polypeptide(L)'
;MRNRSDFNLELSKALSDLERGILSLSRVSEVIDRLVPQVEDILLTNSSTIGENIEELNEISKNLQDFVESFKPIVEEISKFSSDYDKLLISLKEMNKHLAGIEEVASHIELIAINASIEASRAGESGRTFAIVAKEIRDMAKKTFKLIYEIRDVEKELEPILKKITDNVKAMNELKDKMDNLIVSINRVISVSEELNRINTSQSKVVLELKGLTGVSAAIQKVVSILSAAKRRFADAFTSLFSYFKKSC
;
A
#
# COMPACT_ATOMS: atom_id res chain seq x y z
N MET A 1 -84.97 -21.15 4.45
CA MET A 1 -84.24 -20.48 5.55
C MET A 1 -82.76 -20.90 5.65
N ARG A 2 -82.40 -22.19 5.52
CA ARG A 2 -81.00 -22.69 5.56
C ARG A 2 -80.05 -21.95 4.59
N ASN A 3 -80.45 -21.80 3.32
CA ASN A 3 -79.67 -21.13 2.28
C ASN A 3 -79.39 -19.62 2.53
N ARG A 4 -80.17 -18.96 3.39
CA ARG A 4 -80.03 -17.51 3.70
C ARG A 4 -79.06 -17.27 4.86
N SER A 5 -79.00 -18.21 5.81
CA SER A 5 -78.05 -18.18 6.93
C SER A 5 -76.62 -18.44 6.44
N ASP A 6 -76.47 -19.42 5.54
CA ASP A 6 -75.15 -19.79 4.98
C ASP A 6 -74.59 -18.66 4.12
N PHE A 7 -75.42 -18.02 3.29
CA PHE A 7 -75.03 -16.85 2.49
C PHE A 7 -74.60 -15.64 3.36
N ASN A 8 -75.31 -15.39 4.48
CA ASN A 8 -74.94 -14.31 5.40
C ASN A 8 -73.59 -14.57 6.10
N LEU A 9 -73.34 -15.83 6.47
CA LEU A 9 -72.09 -16.23 7.09
C LEU A 9 -70.92 -16.09 6.11
N GLU A 10 -71.12 -16.46 4.84
CA GLU A 10 -70.12 -16.37 3.79
C GLU A 10 -69.79 -14.92 3.42
N LEU A 11 -70.79 -14.04 3.32
CA LEU A 11 -70.57 -12.62 3.07
C LEU A 11 -69.88 -11.91 4.25
N SER A 12 -70.25 -12.24 5.49
CA SER A 12 -69.59 -11.69 6.68
C SER A 12 -68.12 -12.10 6.73
N LYS A 13 -67.81 -13.37 6.37
CA LYS A 13 -66.43 -13.84 6.19
C LYS A 13 -65.71 -13.06 5.11
N ALA A 14 -66.30 -12.90 3.92
CA ALA A 14 -65.69 -12.16 2.82
C ALA A 14 -65.41 -10.68 3.17
N LEU A 15 -66.32 -10.00 3.89
CA LEU A 15 -66.11 -8.63 4.38
C LEU A 15 -65.03 -8.55 5.47
N SER A 16 -64.92 -9.57 6.32
CA SER A 16 -63.85 -9.69 7.32
C SER A 16 -62.50 -9.92 6.66
N ASP A 17 -62.43 -10.79 5.65
CA ASP A 17 -61.21 -11.09 4.90
C ASP A 17 -60.76 -9.87 4.08
N LEU A 18 -61.71 -9.14 3.48
CA LEU A 18 -61.43 -7.87 2.81
C LEU A 18 -60.87 -6.82 3.78
N GLU A 19 -61.42 -6.72 4.99
CA GLU A 19 -60.88 -5.82 6.03
C GLU A 19 -59.45 -6.19 6.42
N ARG A 20 -59.18 -7.48 6.63
CA ARG A 20 -57.82 -7.95 6.92
C ARG A 20 -56.85 -7.63 5.78
N GLY A 21 -57.30 -7.77 4.53
CA GLY A 21 -56.54 -7.42 3.33
C GLY A 21 -56.22 -5.92 3.27
N ILE A 22 -57.22 -5.06 3.50
CA ILE A 22 -57.05 -3.60 3.56
C ILE A 22 -56.03 -3.22 4.64
N LEU A 23 -56.21 -3.73 5.87
CA LEU A 23 -55.30 -3.45 6.98
C LEU A 23 -53.88 -3.93 6.68
N SER A 24 -53.72 -5.06 5.99
CA SER A 24 -52.40 -5.59 5.60
C SER A 24 -51.73 -4.67 4.56
N LEU A 25 -52.48 -4.21 3.55
CA LEU A 25 -51.97 -3.27 2.54
C LEU A 25 -51.59 -1.91 3.16
N SER A 26 -52.43 -1.38 4.05
CA SER A 26 -52.12 -0.14 4.78
C SER A 26 -50.82 -0.26 5.59
N ARG A 27 -50.61 -1.40 6.28
CA ARG A 27 -49.35 -1.65 7.02
C ARG A 27 -48.14 -1.72 6.09
N VAL A 28 -48.26 -2.34 4.92
CA VAL A 28 -47.15 -2.39 3.94
C VAL A 28 -46.77 -0.99 3.47
N SER A 29 -47.76 -0.16 3.12
CA SER A 29 -47.51 1.24 2.72
C SER A 29 -46.87 2.06 3.85
N GLU A 30 -47.37 1.92 5.09
CA GLU A 30 -46.78 2.59 6.26
C GLU A 30 -45.31 2.18 6.49
N VAL A 31 -44.99 0.89 6.31
CA VAL A 31 -43.62 0.40 6.40
C VAL A 31 -42.74 0.98 5.29
N ILE A 32 -43.24 1.08 4.05
CA ILE A 32 -42.51 1.69 2.94
C ILE A 32 -42.24 3.19 3.23
N ASP A 33 -43.26 3.93 3.63
CA ASP A 33 -43.16 5.37 3.91
C ASP A 33 -42.22 5.67 5.08
N ARG A 34 -42.07 4.74 6.04
CA ARG A 34 -41.13 4.87 7.14
C ARG A 34 -39.70 4.48 6.77
N LEU A 35 -39.52 3.37 6.04
CA LEU A 35 -38.19 2.81 5.78
C LEU A 35 -37.48 3.48 4.60
N VAL A 36 -38.20 3.88 3.55
CA VAL A 36 -37.57 4.47 2.36
C VAL A 36 -36.74 5.73 2.71
N PRO A 37 -37.26 6.71 3.48
CA PRO A 37 -36.47 7.88 3.87
C PRO A 37 -35.25 7.51 4.73
N GLN A 38 -35.38 6.51 5.61
CA GLN A 38 -34.27 6.04 6.46
C GLN A 38 -33.15 5.42 5.63
N VAL A 39 -33.49 4.60 4.63
CA VAL A 39 -32.49 3.99 3.74
C VAL A 39 -31.88 5.04 2.81
N GLU A 40 -32.67 5.98 2.30
CA GLU A 40 -32.18 7.09 1.48
C GLU A 40 -31.15 7.94 2.25
N ASP A 41 -31.44 8.31 3.49
CA ASP A 41 -30.52 9.08 4.35
C ASP A 41 -29.19 8.34 4.61
N ILE A 42 -29.25 7.03 4.89
CA ILE A 42 -28.05 6.19 5.08
C ILE A 42 -27.22 6.15 3.79
N LEU A 43 -27.86 5.96 2.64
CA LEU A 43 -27.15 5.88 1.35
C LEU A 43 -26.53 7.22 0.95
N LEU A 44 -27.21 8.34 1.19
CA LEU A 44 -26.66 9.68 0.95
C LEU A 44 -25.47 9.97 1.86
N THR A 45 -25.59 9.64 3.15
CA THR A 45 -24.48 9.77 4.10
C THR A 45 -23.28 8.92 3.66
N ASN A 46 -23.51 7.65 3.32
CA ASN A 46 -22.46 6.77 2.82
C ASN A 46 -21.81 7.30 1.53
N SER A 47 -22.62 7.86 0.62
CA SER A 47 -22.13 8.43 -0.63
C SER A 47 -21.20 9.64 -0.40
N SER A 48 -21.54 10.49 0.56
CA SER A 48 -20.68 11.60 0.99
C SER A 48 -19.36 11.09 1.57
N THR A 49 -19.41 10.16 2.52
CA THR A 49 -18.21 9.58 3.15
C THR A 49 -17.32 8.85 2.14
N ILE A 50 -17.92 8.13 1.17
CA ILE A 50 -17.14 7.49 0.10
C ILE A 50 -16.47 8.55 -0.79
N GLY A 51 -17.15 9.65 -1.09
CA GLY A 51 -16.57 10.78 -1.84
C GLY A 51 -15.35 11.38 -1.13
N GLU A 52 -15.47 11.66 0.16
CA GLU A 52 -14.37 12.16 1.01
C GLU A 52 -13.19 11.18 1.04
N ASN A 53 -13.47 9.88 1.26
CA ASN A 53 -12.43 8.84 1.25
C ASN A 53 -11.69 8.76 -0.10
N ILE A 54 -12.40 8.92 -1.24
CA ILE A 54 -11.77 8.92 -2.56
C ILE A 54 -10.83 10.11 -2.72
N GLU A 55 -11.23 11.29 -2.24
CA GLU A 55 -10.39 12.49 -2.29
C GLU A 55 -9.12 12.32 -1.45
N GLU A 56 -9.25 11.82 -0.22
CA GLU A 56 -8.11 11.51 0.66
C GLU A 56 -7.18 10.45 0.04
N LEU A 57 -7.72 9.36 -0.51
CA LEU A 57 -6.91 8.32 -1.15
C LEU A 57 -6.15 8.83 -2.37
N ASN A 58 -6.76 9.73 -3.16
CA ASN A 58 -6.11 10.34 -4.31
C ASN A 58 -4.97 11.27 -3.88
N GLU A 59 -5.17 12.05 -2.81
CA GLU A 59 -4.12 12.90 -2.24
C GLU A 59 -2.95 12.06 -1.69
N ILE A 60 -3.27 11.01 -0.92
CA ILE A 60 -2.27 10.06 -0.40
C ILE A 60 -1.49 9.41 -1.55
N SER A 61 -2.19 8.93 -2.58
CA SER A 61 -1.56 8.31 -3.75
C SER A 61 -0.61 9.27 -4.44
N LYS A 62 -1.00 10.54 -4.61
CA LYS A 62 -0.15 11.57 -5.21
C LYS A 62 1.09 11.85 -4.36
N ASN A 63 0.90 12.06 -3.05
CA ASN A 63 2.01 12.31 -2.13
C ASN A 63 3.02 11.15 -2.12
N LEU A 64 2.54 9.90 -2.19
CA LEU A 64 3.40 8.73 -2.28
C LEU A 64 4.13 8.62 -3.63
N GLN A 65 3.48 8.99 -4.74
CA GLN A 65 4.14 9.05 -6.06
C GLN A 65 5.25 10.10 -6.07
N ASP A 66 4.99 11.31 -5.55
CA ASP A 66 5.98 12.38 -5.44
C ASP A 66 7.15 11.95 -4.55
N PHE A 67 6.87 11.24 -3.45
CA PHE A 67 7.89 10.68 -2.58
C PHE A 67 8.79 9.66 -3.30
N VAL A 68 8.20 8.71 -4.04
CA VAL A 68 8.96 7.75 -4.85
C VAL A 68 9.82 8.44 -5.91
N GLU A 69 9.28 9.44 -6.61
CA GLU A 69 10.03 10.16 -7.64
C GLU A 69 11.19 10.96 -7.04
N SER A 70 10.99 11.56 -5.87
CA SER A 70 12.07 12.24 -5.13
C SER A 70 13.20 11.30 -4.69
N PHE A 71 12.91 10.00 -4.54
CA PHE A 71 13.86 8.99 -4.10
C PHE A 71 14.71 8.41 -5.24
N LYS A 72 14.23 8.48 -6.48
CA LYS A 72 14.93 8.00 -7.68
C LYS A 72 16.36 8.52 -7.84
N PRO A 73 16.66 9.83 -7.73
CA PRO A 73 18.03 10.32 -7.84
C PRO A 73 18.96 9.75 -6.75
N ILE A 74 18.43 9.49 -5.55
CA ILE A 74 19.20 8.89 -4.45
C ILE A 74 19.64 7.47 -4.83
N VAL A 75 18.73 6.67 -5.40
CA VAL A 75 19.04 5.30 -5.89
C VAL A 75 20.11 5.33 -6.99
N GLU A 76 20.02 6.28 -7.91
CA GLU A 76 21.00 6.45 -8.99
C GLU A 76 22.39 6.83 -8.44
N GLU A 77 22.44 7.76 -7.49
CA GLU A 77 23.67 8.19 -6.82
C GLU A 77 24.33 7.05 -6.05
N ILE A 78 23.54 6.24 -5.34
CA ILE A 78 24.01 5.05 -4.63
C ILE A 78 24.57 4.01 -5.60
N SER A 79 23.91 3.78 -6.73
CA SER A 79 24.40 2.83 -7.74
C SER A 79 25.76 3.26 -8.29
N LYS A 80 25.93 4.57 -8.54
CA LYS A 80 27.21 5.13 -8.98
C LYS A 80 28.27 5.01 -7.90
N PHE A 81 27.92 5.36 -6.65
CA PHE A 81 28.80 5.23 -5.50
C PHE A 81 29.26 3.79 -5.28
N SER A 82 28.38 2.80 -5.41
CA SER A 82 28.73 1.38 -5.33
C SER A 82 29.75 1.00 -6.40
N SER A 83 29.58 1.48 -7.64
CA SER A 83 30.55 1.21 -8.71
C SER A 83 31.91 1.86 -8.44
N ASP A 84 31.94 3.09 -7.96
CA ASP A 84 33.20 3.77 -7.63
C ASP A 84 33.88 3.15 -6.40
N TYR A 85 33.09 2.64 -5.46
CA TYR A 85 33.57 1.86 -4.32
C TYR A 85 34.19 0.52 -4.74
N ASP A 86 33.59 -0.21 -5.68
CA ASP A 86 34.17 -1.43 -6.22
C ASP A 86 35.52 -1.16 -6.91
N LYS A 87 35.63 -0.06 -7.66
CA LYS A 87 36.91 0.38 -8.26
C LYS A 87 37.95 0.69 -7.18
N LEU A 88 37.57 1.37 -6.10
CA LEU A 88 38.48 1.64 -4.98
C LEU A 88 39.02 0.34 -4.36
N LEU A 89 38.16 -0.67 -4.15
CA LEU A 89 38.59 -1.98 -3.64
C LEU A 89 39.57 -2.68 -4.58
N ILE A 90 39.39 -2.55 -5.89
CA ILE A 90 40.34 -3.08 -6.88
C ILE A 90 41.68 -2.32 -6.78
N SER A 91 41.66 -0.99 -6.74
CA SER A 91 42.87 -0.17 -6.62
C SER A 91 43.66 -0.47 -5.35
N LEU A 92 43.00 -0.71 -4.22
CA LEU A 92 43.66 -1.10 -2.98
C LEU A 92 44.35 -2.48 -3.08
N LYS A 93 43.72 -3.44 -3.79
CA LYS A 93 44.36 -4.74 -4.07
C LYS A 93 45.59 -4.58 -4.97
N GLU A 94 45.52 -3.73 -5.98
CA GLU A 94 46.67 -3.44 -6.85
C GLU A 94 47.79 -2.73 -6.10
N MET A 95 47.47 -1.77 -5.23
CA MET A 95 48.43 -1.11 -4.34
C MET A 95 49.18 -2.13 -3.48
N ASN A 96 48.47 -3.08 -2.86
CA ASN A 96 49.08 -4.16 -2.09
C ASN A 96 50.05 -5.01 -2.91
N LYS A 97 49.67 -5.35 -4.14
CA LYS A 97 50.55 -6.08 -5.06
C LYS A 97 51.83 -5.29 -5.36
N HIS A 98 51.72 -3.98 -5.56
CA HIS A 98 52.88 -3.12 -5.75
C HIS A 98 53.76 -3.02 -4.49
N LEU A 99 53.17 -2.87 -3.30
CA LEU A 99 53.91 -2.84 -2.04
C LEU A 99 54.69 -4.15 -1.81
N ALA A 100 54.09 -5.30 -2.12
CA ALA A 100 54.78 -6.59 -2.06
C ALA A 100 55.99 -6.66 -3.01
N GLY A 101 55.85 -6.14 -4.24
CA GLY A 101 56.97 -6.05 -5.18
C GLY A 101 58.08 -5.09 -4.73
N ILE A 102 57.74 -3.96 -4.12
CA ILE A 102 58.73 -3.02 -3.57
C ILE A 102 59.45 -3.68 -2.37
N GLU A 103 58.74 -4.42 -1.54
CA GLU A 103 59.32 -5.17 -0.42
C GLU A 103 60.32 -6.22 -0.90
N GLU A 104 60.00 -6.96 -1.97
CA GLU A 104 60.90 -7.92 -2.60
C GLU A 104 62.17 -7.25 -3.15
N VAL A 105 62.03 -6.08 -3.81
CA VAL A 105 63.16 -5.31 -4.32
C VAL A 105 64.02 -4.76 -3.18
N ALA A 106 63.41 -4.21 -2.13
CA ALA A 106 64.14 -3.71 -0.96
C ALA A 106 64.91 -4.84 -0.26
N SER A 107 64.34 -6.04 -0.18
CA SER A 107 65.00 -7.23 0.35
C SER A 107 66.23 -7.63 -0.47
N HIS A 108 66.11 -7.64 -1.80
CA HIS A 108 67.25 -7.86 -2.69
C HIS A 108 68.35 -6.81 -2.50
N ILE A 109 67.98 -5.53 -2.42
CA ILE A 109 68.94 -4.44 -2.21
C ILE A 109 69.65 -4.60 -0.86
N GLU A 110 68.93 -4.92 0.22
CA GLU A 110 69.55 -5.16 1.52
C GLU A 110 70.54 -6.33 1.47
N LEU A 111 70.19 -7.44 0.82
CA LEU A 111 71.08 -8.59 0.63
C LEU A 111 72.35 -8.22 -0.16
N ILE A 112 72.20 -7.50 -1.27
CA ILE A 112 73.34 -7.01 -2.08
C ILE A 112 74.23 -6.10 -1.23
N ALA A 113 73.65 -5.19 -0.46
CA ALA A 113 74.38 -4.26 0.40
C ALA A 113 75.15 -4.98 1.52
N ILE A 114 74.57 -6.02 2.12
CA ILE A 114 75.26 -6.87 3.10
C ILE A 114 76.46 -7.57 2.44
N ASN A 115 76.26 -8.19 1.28
CA ASN A 115 77.35 -8.85 0.56
C ASN A 115 78.48 -7.88 0.18
N ALA A 116 78.13 -6.68 -0.31
CA ALA A 116 79.09 -5.64 -0.64
C ALA A 116 79.84 -5.11 0.59
N SER A 117 79.17 -4.98 1.74
CA SER A 117 79.80 -4.56 3.01
C SER A 117 80.80 -5.61 3.53
N ILE A 118 80.47 -6.90 3.38
CA ILE A 118 81.37 -8.02 3.71
C ILE A 118 82.62 -7.97 2.80
N GLU A 119 82.43 -7.82 1.50
CA GLU A 119 83.55 -7.81 0.54
C GLU A 119 84.43 -6.56 0.70
N ALA A 120 83.82 -5.41 0.98
CA ALA A 120 84.55 -4.19 1.34
C ALA A 120 85.39 -4.35 2.62
N SER A 121 84.89 -5.10 3.61
CA SER A 121 85.64 -5.41 4.82
C SER A 121 86.81 -6.37 4.55
N ARG A 122 86.64 -7.32 3.61
CA ARG A 122 87.70 -8.23 3.16
C ARG A 122 88.84 -7.53 2.42
N ALA A 123 88.52 -6.49 1.64
CA ALA A 123 89.52 -5.68 0.92
C ALA A 123 90.36 -4.76 1.85
N GLY A 124 90.10 -4.75 3.16
CA GLY A 124 90.86 -3.99 4.14
C GLY A 124 90.82 -2.49 3.87
N GLU A 125 92.00 -1.85 3.85
CA GLU A 125 92.09 -0.39 3.70
C GLU A 125 91.60 0.11 2.33
N SER A 126 91.74 -0.72 1.29
CA SER A 126 91.29 -0.39 -0.08
C SER A 126 89.76 -0.42 -0.24
N GLY A 127 89.05 -1.16 0.62
CA GLY A 127 87.59 -1.28 0.59
C GLY A 127 86.83 -0.22 1.39
N ARG A 128 87.53 0.67 2.08
CA ARG A 128 86.94 1.56 3.09
C ARG A 128 85.84 2.48 2.53
N THR A 129 86.03 3.02 1.33
CA THR A 129 85.02 3.84 0.63
C THR A 129 83.82 2.99 0.19
N PHE A 130 84.04 1.77 -0.30
CA PHE A 130 82.97 0.85 -0.67
C PHE A 130 82.14 0.40 0.53
N ALA A 131 82.75 0.24 1.71
CA ALA A 131 82.04 -0.10 2.94
C ALA A 131 81.05 1.00 3.36
N ILE A 132 81.41 2.27 3.17
CA ILE A 132 80.52 3.42 3.45
C ILE A 132 79.32 3.39 2.49
N VAL A 133 79.57 3.19 1.19
CA VAL A 133 78.50 3.10 0.17
C VAL A 133 77.56 1.94 0.46
N ALA A 134 78.11 0.76 0.77
CA ALA A 134 77.31 -0.42 1.10
C ALA A 134 76.43 -0.20 2.34
N LYS A 135 76.95 0.49 3.36
CA LYS A 135 76.16 0.88 4.54
C LYS A 135 75.02 1.82 4.18
N GLU A 136 75.27 2.84 3.37
CA GLU A 136 74.23 3.79 2.96
C GLU A 136 73.12 3.09 2.15
N ILE A 137 73.47 2.20 1.21
CA ILE A 137 72.50 1.40 0.45
C ILE A 137 71.65 0.53 1.38
N ARG A 138 72.27 -0.10 2.39
CA ARG A 138 71.54 -0.89 3.38
C ARG A 138 70.57 -0.04 4.20
N ASP A 139 71.01 1.14 4.64
CA ASP A 139 70.17 2.05 5.41
C ASP A 139 69.02 2.61 4.54
N MET A 140 69.23 2.79 3.23
CA MET A 140 68.15 3.09 2.26
C MET A 140 67.13 1.96 2.18
N ALA A 141 67.55 0.70 2.04
CA ALA A 141 66.63 -0.45 2.01
C ALA A 141 65.79 -0.56 3.29
N LYS A 142 66.40 -0.34 4.46
CA LYS A 142 65.67 -0.28 5.75
C LYS A 142 64.65 0.85 5.82
N LYS A 143 64.99 2.04 5.30
CA LYS A 143 64.03 3.14 5.19
C LYS A 143 62.86 2.77 4.26
N THR A 144 63.13 2.09 3.15
CA THR A 144 62.08 1.59 2.25
C THR A 144 61.14 0.62 2.96
N PHE A 145 61.66 -0.35 3.73
CA PHE A 145 60.82 -1.24 4.53
C PHE A 145 59.93 -0.47 5.51
N LYS A 146 60.50 0.50 6.22
CA LYS A 146 59.73 1.33 7.16
C LYS A 146 58.54 2.02 6.48
N LEU A 147 58.76 2.63 5.32
CA LEU A 147 57.68 3.28 4.54
C LEU A 147 56.60 2.29 4.09
N ILE A 148 56.99 1.08 3.68
CA ILE A 148 56.01 0.03 3.32
C ILE A 148 55.14 -0.34 4.53
N TYR A 149 55.74 -0.51 5.71
CA TYR A 149 54.98 -0.81 6.93
C TYR A 149 54.04 0.33 7.32
N GLU A 150 54.50 1.58 7.25
CA GLU A 150 53.66 2.77 7.51
C GLU A 150 52.45 2.83 6.57
N ILE A 151 52.62 2.52 5.28
CA ILE A 151 51.51 2.47 4.31
C ILE A 151 50.53 1.32 4.66
N ARG A 152 51.04 0.15 5.02
CA ARG A 152 50.19 -1.00 5.44
C ARG A 152 49.39 -0.70 6.70
N ASP A 153 49.93 0.08 7.62
CA ASP A 153 49.20 0.46 8.83
C ASP A 153 48.06 1.43 8.51
N VAL A 154 48.27 2.39 7.59
CA VAL A 154 47.18 3.24 7.06
C VAL A 154 46.08 2.39 6.42
N GLU A 155 46.45 1.34 5.67
CA GLU A 155 45.45 0.45 5.07
C GLU A 155 44.60 -0.29 6.11
N LYS A 156 45.22 -0.79 7.19
CA LYS A 156 44.48 -1.42 8.30
C LYS A 156 43.50 -0.45 8.95
N GLU A 157 43.84 0.82 9.05
CA GLU A 157 42.94 1.86 9.56
C GLU A 157 41.74 2.10 8.61
N LEU A 158 41.90 1.86 7.31
CA LEU A 158 40.83 1.98 6.32
C LEU A 158 39.87 0.77 6.31
N GLU A 159 40.32 -0.44 6.65
CA GLU A 159 39.48 -1.65 6.68
C GLU A 159 38.11 -1.47 7.36
N PRO A 160 38.00 -0.94 8.60
CA PRO A 160 36.70 -0.75 9.25
C PRO A 160 35.82 0.27 8.53
N ILE A 161 36.42 1.28 7.87
CA ILE A 161 35.68 2.28 7.09
C ILE A 161 35.11 1.62 5.83
N LEU A 162 35.93 0.83 5.13
CA LEU A 162 35.49 0.07 3.96
C LEU A 162 34.34 -0.88 4.32
N LYS A 163 34.45 -1.61 5.45
CA LYS A 163 33.37 -2.48 5.91
C LYS A 163 32.06 -1.73 6.14
N LYS A 164 32.11 -0.57 6.83
CA LYS A 164 30.93 0.28 7.04
C LYS A 164 30.32 0.75 5.73
N ILE A 165 31.14 1.08 4.74
CA ILE A 165 30.65 1.47 3.41
C ILE A 165 29.91 0.31 2.74
N THR A 166 30.45 -0.91 2.82
CA THR A 166 29.78 -2.12 2.29
C THR A 166 28.42 -2.35 2.96
N ASP A 167 28.35 -2.21 4.28
CA ASP A 167 27.10 -2.36 5.04
C ASP A 167 26.07 -1.28 4.63
N ASN A 168 26.51 -0.04 4.42
CA ASN A 168 25.66 1.05 3.94
C ASN A 168 25.13 0.79 2.52
N VAL A 169 25.97 0.33 1.60
CA VAL A 169 25.55 -0.04 0.23
C VAL A 169 24.49 -1.13 0.28
N LYS A 170 24.65 -2.14 1.14
CA LYS A 170 23.65 -3.20 1.32
C LYS A 170 22.32 -2.66 1.85
N ALA A 171 22.36 -1.84 2.92
CA ALA A 171 21.16 -1.24 3.49
C ALA A 171 20.40 -0.36 2.46
N MET A 172 21.14 0.31 1.59
CA MET A 172 20.57 1.10 0.51
C MET A 172 19.91 0.25 -0.59
N ASN A 173 20.50 -0.89 -0.94
CA ASN A 173 19.86 -1.83 -1.86
C ASN A 173 18.55 -2.38 -1.29
N GLU A 174 18.51 -2.71 0.00
CA GLU A 174 17.26 -3.12 0.68
C GLU A 174 16.21 -2.00 0.69
N LEU A 175 16.65 -0.74 0.80
CA LEU A 175 15.76 0.42 0.73
C LEU A 175 15.18 0.60 -0.67
N LYS A 176 15.97 0.37 -1.72
CA LYS A 176 15.48 0.34 -3.11
C LYS A 176 14.37 -0.71 -3.29
N ASP A 177 14.57 -1.93 -2.82
CA ASP A 177 13.55 -2.99 -2.91
C ASP A 177 12.25 -2.62 -2.18
N LYS A 178 12.36 -1.91 -1.04
CA LYS A 178 11.19 -1.38 -0.33
C LYS A 178 10.46 -0.30 -1.12
N MET A 179 11.17 0.53 -1.87
CA MET A 179 10.55 1.53 -2.76
C MET A 179 9.81 0.88 -3.93
N ASP A 180 10.36 -0.18 -4.51
CA ASP A 180 9.66 -0.93 -5.56
C ASP A 180 8.34 -1.54 -5.04
N ASN A 181 8.35 -2.07 -3.80
CA ASN A 181 7.12 -2.54 -3.14
C ASN A 181 6.13 -1.41 -2.82
N LEU A 182 6.63 -0.21 -2.53
CA LEU A 182 5.79 0.96 -2.30
C LEU A 182 5.01 1.34 -3.57
N ILE A 183 5.64 1.26 -4.75
CA ILE A 183 4.96 1.48 -6.05
C ILE A 183 3.80 0.50 -6.24
N VAL A 184 4.00 -0.78 -5.93
CA VAL A 184 2.92 -1.78 -5.99
C VAL A 184 1.77 -1.42 -5.04
N SER A 185 2.10 -0.93 -3.85
CA SER A 185 1.12 -0.51 -2.85
C SER A 185 0.32 0.72 -3.29
N ILE A 186 0.97 1.71 -3.92
CA ILE A 186 0.32 2.88 -4.52
C ILE A 186 -0.70 2.44 -5.57
N ASN A 187 -0.32 1.54 -6.48
CA ASN A 187 -1.24 1.03 -7.51
C ASN A 187 -2.46 0.32 -6.90
N ARG A 188 -2.28 -0.36 -5.77
CA ARG A 188 -3.39 -0.98 -5.04
C ARG A 188 -4.33 0.07 -4.44
N VAL A 189 -3.80 1.19 -3.91
CA VAL A 189 -4.62 2.31 -3.42
C VAL A 189 -5.46 2.92 -4.55
N ILE A 190 -4.87 3.13 -5.73
CA ILE A 190 -5.59 3.61 -6.91
C ILE A 190 -6.74 2.67 -7.27
N SER A 191 -6.49 1.36 -7.30
CA SER A 191 -7.54 0.37 -7.57
C SER A 191 -8.68 0.40 -6.54
N VAL A 192 -8.39 0.64 -5.26
CA VAL A 192 -9.40 0.78 -4.21
C VAL A 192 -10.23 2.05 -4.42
N SER A 193 -9.59 3.16 -4.79
CA SER A 193 -10.27 4.43 -5.12
C SER A 193 -11.25 4.24 -6.29
N GLU A 194 -10.84 3.51 -7.34
CA GLU A 194 -11.73 3.18 -8.46
C GLU A 194 -12.92 2.30 -8.06
N GLU A 195 -12.71 1.31 -7.18
CA GLU A 195 -13.77 0.45 -6.67
C GLU A 195 -14.77 1.24 -5.83
N LEU A 196 -14.29 2.11 -4.94
CA LEU A 196 -15.11 3.00 -4.15
C LEU A 196 -15.95 3.93 -5.05
N ASN A 197 -15.38 4.44 -6.13
CA ASN A 197 -16.12 5.29 -7.07
C ASN A 197 -17.26 4.51 -7.77
N ARG A 198 -17.03 3.24 -8.11
CA ARG A 198 -18.08 2.35 -8.64
C ARG A 198 -19.18 2.09 -7.61
N ILE A 199 -18.81 1.85 -6.35
CA ILE A 199 -19.77 1.69 -5.24
C ILE A 199 -20.60 2.96 -5.08
N ASN A 200 -19.96 4.13 -5.08
CA ASN A 200 -20.64 5.41 -4.95
C ASN A 200 -21.68 5.63 -6.06
N THR A 201 -21.29 5.37 -7.31
CA THR A 201 -22.20 5.43 -8.47
C THR A 201 -23.35 4.43 -8.33
N SER A 202 -23.09 3.22 -7.82
CA SER A 202 -24.12 2.21 -7.57
C SER A 202 -25.10 2.65 -6.49
N GLN A 203 -24.63 3.28 -5.40
CA GLN A 203 -25.50 3.81 -4.35
C GLN A 203 -26.45 4.88 -4.89
N SER A 204 -25.97 5.77 -5.77
CA SER A 204 -26.83 6.76 -6.43
C SER A 204 -27.97 6.10 -7.22
N LYS A 205 -27.72 4.94 -7.86
CA LYS A 205 -28.77 4.18 -8.56
C LYS A 205 -29.77 3.57 -7.59
N VAL A 206 -29.32 3.02 -6.46
CA VAL A 206 -30.21 2.46 -5.43
C VAL A 206 -31.13 3.55 -4.86
N VAL A 207 -30.62 4.76 -4.65
CA VAL A 207 -31.45 5.91 -4.22
C VAL A 207 -32.56 6.21 -5.24
N LEU A 208 -32.29 6.11 -6.54
CA LEU A 208 -33.33 6.27 -7.58
C LEU A 208 -34.38 5.15 -7.52
N GLU A 209 -33.97 3.91 -7.29
CA GLU A 209 -34.90 2.78 -7.15
C GLU A 209 -35.79 2.91 -5.90
N LEU A 210 -35.26 3.42 -4.79
CA LEU A 210 -36.03 3.71 -3.57
C LEU A 210 -37.14 4.73 -3.81
N LYS A 211 -36.90 5.75 -4.64
CA LYS A 211 -37.95 6.70 -5.06
C LYS A 211 -39.06 6.02 -5.85
N GLY A 212 -38.80 4.90 -6.52
CA GLY A 212 -39.84 4.07 -7.13
C GLY A 212 -40.78 3.44 -6.09
N LEU A 213 -40.26 3.04 -4.94
CA LEU A 213 -41.06 2.42 -3.87
C LEU A 213 -42.06 3.39 -3.22
N THR A 214 -41.73 4.67 -3.12
CA THR A 214 -42.71 5.68 -2.64
C THR A 214 -43.89 5.79 -3.61
N GLY A 215 -43.64 5.65 -4.92
CA GLY A 215 -44.69 5.55 -5.94
C GLY A 215 -45.59 4.31 -5.75
N VAL A 216 -44.99 3.17 -5.40
CA VAL A 216 -45.73 1.94 -5.05
C VAL A 216 -46.58 2.14 -3.79
N SER A 217 -46.03 2.78 -2.76
CA SER A 217 -46.77 3.12 -1.53
C SER A 217 -48.00 3.97 -1.84
N ALA A 218 -47.84 5.02 -2.65
CA ALA A 218 -48.96 5.87 -3.08
C ALA A 218 -50.04 5.08 -3.87
N ALA A 219 -49.63 4.14 -4.71
CA ALA A 219 -50.56 3.25 -5.41
C ALA A 219 -51.31 2.32 -4.44
N ILE A 220 -50.63 1.77 -3.44
CA ILE A 220 -51.24 0.95 -2.38
C ILE A 220 -52.28 1.76 -1.61
N GLN A 221 -51.97 2.99 -1.20
CA GLN A 221 -52.94 3.88 -0.53
C GLN A 221 -54.19 4.12 -1.38
N LYS A 222 -54.01 4.32 -2.70
CA LYS A 222 -55.13 4.44 -3.63
C LYS A 222 -55.97 3.15 -3.68
N VAL A 223 -55.35 1.99 -3.76
CA VAL A 223 -56.05 0.68 -3.71
C VAL A 223 -56.81 0.51 -2.39
N VAL A 224 -56.16 0.80 -1.26
CA VAL A 224 -56.76 0.79 0.09
C VAL A 224 -58.02 1.66 0.13
N SER A 225 -57.97 2.88 -0.39
CA SER A 225 -59.13 3.78 -0.42
C SER A 225 -60.29 3.22 -1.26
N ILE A 226 -60.00 2.63 -2.42
CA ILE A 226 -60.99 2.02 -3.32
C ILE A 226 -61.63 0.81 -2.65
N LEU A 227 -60.83 -0.08 -2.05
CA LEU A 227 -61.32 -1.28 -1.37
C LEU A 227 -62.14 -0.92 -0.13
N SER A 228 -61.74 0.12 0.62
CA SER A 228 -62.49 0.61 1.77
C SER A 228 -63.85 1.17 1.35
N ALA A 229 -63.89 1.94 0.25
CA ALA A 229 -65.14 2.43 -0.32
C ALA A 229 -66.02 1.29 -0.84
N ALA A 230 -65.44 0.30 -1.51
CA ALA A 230 -66.15 -0.89 -2.00
C ALA A 230 -66.73 -1.72 -0.84
N LYS A 231 -65.94 -2.00 0.19
CA LYS A 231 -66.36 -2.69 1.42
C LYS A 231 -67.57 -1.99 2.05
N ARG A 232 -67.51 -0.66 2.21
CA ARG A 232 -68.59 0.14 2.76
C ARG A 232 -69.86 0.03 1.93
N ARG A 233 -69.76 0.19 0.61
CA ARG A 233 -70.91 0.04 -0.32
C ARG A 233 -71.53 -1.35 -0.25
N PHE A 234 -70.74 -2.41 -0.15
CA PHE A 234 -71.25 -3.78 0.01
C PHE A 234 -71.98 -3.95 1.35
N ALA A 235 -71.42 -3.45 2.45
CA ALA A 235 -72.05 -3.49 3.76
C ALA A 235 -73.39 -2.71 3.78
N ASP A 236 -73.43 -1.52 3.17
CA ASP A 236 -74.62 -0.68 3.09
C ASP A 236 -75.71 -1.31 2.20
N ALA A 237 -75.33 -1.85 1.03
CA ALA A 237 -76.23 -2.55 0.13
C ALA A 237 -76.84 -3.80 0.79
N PHE A 238 -76.02 -4.57 1.52
CA PHE A 238 -76.49 -5.73 2.27
C PHE A 238 -77.47 -5.36 3.38
N THR A 239 -77.16 -4.33 4.17
CA THR A 239 -78.04 -3.83 5.23
C THR A 239 -79.38 -3.35 4.66
N SER A 240 -79.34 -2.66 3.52
CA SER A 240 -80.52 -2.18 2.81
C SER A 240 -81.38 -3.33 2.28
N LEU A 241 -80.77 -4.34 1.64
CA LEU A 241 -81.44 -5.54 1.16
C LEU A 241 -82.15 -6.27 2.33
N PHE A 242 -81.46 -6.40 3.46
CA PHE A 242 -82.03 -7.02 4.66
C PHE A 242 -83.25 -6.24 5.20
N SER A 243 -83.18 -4.91 5.24
CA SER A 243 -84.30 -4.06 5.66
C SER A 243 -85.51 -4.16 4.73
N TYR A 244 -85.28 -4.31 3.42
CA TYR A 244 -86.32 -4.47 2.40
C TYR A 244 -87.03 -5.82 2.51
N PHE A 245 -86.27 -6.91 2.69
CA PHE A 245 -86.84 -8.24 2.92
C PHE A 245 -87.54 -8.38 4.28
N LYS A 246 -87.17 -7.60 5.30
CA LYS A 246 -87.86 -7.58 6.60
C LYS A 246 -89.19 -6.82 6.57
N LYS A 247 -89.39 -5.93 5.57
CA LYS A 247 -90.66 -5.23 5.31
C LYS A 247 -91.61 -5.97 4.34
N SER A 248 -91.10 -6.97 3.61
CA SER A 248 -91.85 -7.72 2.59
C SER A 248 -92.33 -9.10 3.05
N CYS A 249 -92.14 -9.43 4.34
CA CYS A 249 -92.79 -10.51 5.08
C CYS A 249 -93.61 -9.87 6.20
#